data_AF-A0A401HB82-F1
#
_entry.id   AF-A0A401HB82-F1
#
_cell.length_a   1.000
_cell.length_b   1.000
_cell.length_c   1.000
_cell.angle_alpha   90.00
_cell.angle_beta   90.00
_cell.angle_gamma   90.00
#
_symmetry.space_group_name_H-M   'P 1'
#
loop_
_entity.id
_entity.type
_entity.pdbx_description
1 polymer ?
#
loop_
_entity_poly.entity_id
_entity_poly.type
_entity_poly.pdbx_seq_one_letter_code
_entity_poly.pdbx_strand_id
1 'polypeptide(L)'
;MERELGPWRLTFRVRGWLSDDVFREISRYARYLGRDRGYGLFRIDPERLRGNGLTLWDAIASLEDLGVAVEEDLEALRRAAEEALRVVLELRGGWVYISSRVMLKPILEEEGLSLPYDREARAYRAPPIMYPRLREAFERRGLKVEDRVFPPSSRSLPRPVRFTGKLRDYQEEALEAWRKAGGRGVIVLPTG
;
A
#
# COMPACT_ATOMS: atom_id res chain seq x y z
N MET A 1 -21.15 -11.96 15.06
CA MET A 1 -21.95 -10.98 14.29
C MET A 1 -21.02 -9.82 13.96
N GLU A 2 -20.54 -9.82 12.72
CA GLU A 2 -19.47 -9.00 12.12
C GLU A 2 -19.24 -7.62 12.76
N ARG A 3 -18.07 -7.43 13.38
CA ARG A 3 -17.44 -6.11 13.45
C ARG A 3 -16.65 -5.88 12.16
N GLU A 4 -17.33 -5.57 11.06
CA GLU A 4 -16.69 -5.03 9.87
C GLU A 4 -16.26 -3.58 10.14
N LEU A 5 -15.14 -3.39 10.85
CA LEU A 5 -14.45 -2.11 10.96
C LEU A 5 -13.46 -1.96 9.78
N GLY A 6 -13.96 -2.17 8.56
CA GLY A 6 -13.17 -2.08 7.34
C GLY A 6 -13.22 -0.69 6.68
N PRO A 7 -12.28 -0.39 5.78
CA PRO A 7 -12.27 0.86 5.00
C PRO A 7 -13.52 1.05 4.13
N TRP A 8 -14.33 -0.01 3.98
CA TRP A 8 -15.54 -0.05 3.17
C TRP A 8 -16.77 0.59 3.85
N ARG A 9 -16.66 0.95 5.13
CA ARG A 9 -17.70 1.73 5.84
C ARG A 9 -17.49 3.24 5.77
N LEU A 10 -16.45 3.70 5.07
CA LEU A 10 -16.11 5.10 4.99
C LEU A 10 -17.19 5.88 4.25
N THR A 11 -17.74 6.88 4.92
CA THR A 11 -18.72 7.82 4.37
C THR A 11 -18.09 9.19 4.22
N PHE A 12 -18.46 9.90 3.17
CA PHE A 12 -18.05 11.29 2.95
C PHE A 12 -19.24 12.10 2.45
N ARG A 13 -19.24 13.39 2.77
CA ARG A 13 -20.25 14.33 2.30
C ARG A 13 -19.70 15.14 1.14
N VAL A 14 -20.56 15.70 0.32
CA VAL A 14 -20.19 16.55 -0.82
C VAL A 14 -21.11 17.76 -0.83
N ARG A 15 -20.56 18.98 -0.79
CA ARG A 15 -21.35 20.21 -0.69
C ARG A 15 -22.00 20.58 -2.02
N GLY A 16 -23.27 20.98 -1.98
CA GLY A 16 -23.96 21.64 -3.09
C GLY A 16 -24.67 20.68 -4.05
N TRP A 17 -25.12 21.22 -5.18
CA TRP A 17 -25.62 20.43 -6.31
C TRP A 17 -24.41 19.97 -7.14
N LEU A 18 -24.20 18.67 -7.20
CA LEU A 18 -23.21 18.07 -8.09
C LEU A 18 -23.71 18.16 -9.53
N SER A 19 -22.82 18.48 -10.47
CA SER A 19 -23.13 18.24 -11.88
C SER A 19 -23.28 16.74 -12.13
N ASP A 20 -24.02 16.38 -13.18
CA ASP A 20 -24.23 14.98 -13.55
C ASP A 20 -22.90 14.25 -13.80
N ASP A 21 -21.89 14.95 -14.34
CA ASP A 21 -20.56 14.40 -14.58
C ASP A 21 -19.82 14.08 -13.27
N VAL A 22 -19.85 14.99 -12.30
CA VAL A 22 -19.22 14.77 -10.99
C VAL A 22 -19.93 13.64 -10.24
N PHE A 23 -21.26 13.62 -10.27
CA PHE A 23 -22.03 12.54 -9.64
C PHE A 23 -21.74 11.18 -10.28
N ARG A 24 -21.62 11.14 -11.62
CA ARG A 24 -21.27 9.92 -12.37
C ARG A 24 -19.87 9.44 -12.03
N GLU A 25 -18.90 10.34 -11.90
CA GLU A 25 -17.53 9.99 -11.54
C GLU A 25 -17.47 9.40 -10.12
N ILE A 26 -18.07 10.07 -9.13
CA ILE A 26 -18.14 9.57 -7.74
C ILE A 26 -18.86 8.20 -7.67
N SER A 27 -19.88 8.02 -8.51
CA SER A 27 -20.64 6.77 -8.57
C SER A 27 -19.82 5.57 -9.04
N ARG A 28 -18.61 5.77 -9.60
CA ARG A 28 -17.70 4.68 -9.99
C ARG A 28 -17.04 3.98 -8.80
N TYR A 29 -16.99 4.63 -7.63
CA TYR A 29 -16.33 4.08 -6.44
C TYR A 29 -17.15 4.21 -5.14
N ALA A 30 -18.24 4.96 -5.15
CA ALA A 30 -19.10 5.14 -3.97
C ALA A 30 -20.59 4.98 -4.30
N ARG A 31 -21.39 4.54 -3.33
CA ARG A 31 -22.85 4.59 -3.37
C ARG A 31 -23.35 5.91 -2.82
N TYR A 32 -24.34 6.48 -3.49
CA TYR A 32 -25.13 7.59 -2.96
C TYR A 32 -26.09 7.09 -1.89
N LEU A 33 -26.08 7.75 -0.72
CA LEU A 33 -26.94 7.42 0.42
C LEU A 33 -28.12 8.38 0.59
N GLY A 34 -28.10 9.54 -0.08
CA GLY A 34 -29.14 10.55 0.02
C GLY A 34 -28.56 11.95 0.19
N ARG A 35 -29.44 12.89 0.52
CA ARG A 35 -29.09 14.31 0.70
C ARG A 35 -29.44 14.75 2.11
N ASP A 36 -28.54 15.48 2.75
CA ASP A 36 -28.77 16.09 4.06
C ASP A 36 -28.23 17.53 4.09
N ARG A 37 -29.07 18.48 4.51
CA ARG A 37 -28.71 19.90 4.73
C ARG A 37 -27.85 20.55 3.62
N GLY A 38 -28.15 20.24 2.36
CA GLY A 38 -27.41 20.80 1.21
C GLY A 38 -26.15 20.02 0.81
N TYR A 39 -25.90 18.86 1.41
CA TYR A 39 -24.82 17.94 1.08
C TYR A 39 -25.37 16.64 0.49
N GLY A 40 -24.70 16.10 -0.53
CA GLY A 40 -24.87 14.71 -0.95
C GLY A 40 -24.03 13.80 -0.06
N LEU A 41 -24.63 12.73 0.47
CA LEU A 41 -23.96 11.74 1.31
C LEU A 41 -23.59 10.52 0.48
N PHE A 42 -22.34 10.09 0.58
CA PHE A 42 -21.80 8.94 -0.14
C PHE A 42 -21.10 7.97 0.80
N ARG A 43 -21.01 6.70 0.38
CA ARG A 43 -20.26 5.65 1.07
C ARG A 43 -19.39 4.90 0.06
N ILE A 44 -18.13 4.70 0.39
CA ILE A 44 -17.21 3.88 -0.40
C ILE A 44 -17.81 2.48 -0.63
N ASP A 45 -17.71 1.98 -1.85
CA ASP A 45 -18.23 0.67 -2.24
C ASP A 45 -17.11 -0.21 -2.82
N PRO A 46 -16.67 -1.26 -2.10
CA PRO A 46 -15.63 -2.15 -2.57
C PRO A 46 -15.98 -2.85 -3.88
N GLU A 47 -17.25 -3.16 -4.15
CA GLU A 47 -17.64 -3.81 -5.41
C GLU A 47 -17.50 -2.88 -6.59
N ARG A 48 -17.82 -1.59 -6.41
CA ARG A 48 -17.66 -0.58 -7.46
C ARG A 48 -16.20 -0.30 -7.74
N LEU A 49 -15.38 -0.18 -6.69
CA LEU A 49 -13.93 -0.07 -6.81
C LEU A 49 -13.35 -1.23 -7.63
N ARG A 50 -13.64 -2.48 -7.23
CA ARG A 50 -13.18 -3.67 -7.97
C ARG A 50 -13.70 -3.70 -9.41
N GLY A 51 -14.99 -3.45 -9.61
CA GLY A 51 -15.60 -3.47 -10.95
C GLY A 51 -15.05 -2.41 -11.90
N ASN A 52 -14.49 -1.33 -11.36
CA ASN A 52 -13.87 -0.25 -12.14
C ASN A 52 -12.33 -0.31 -12.15
N GLY A 53 -11.72 -1.33 -11.52
CA GLY A 53 -10.26 -1.43 -11.38
C GLY A 53 -9.63 -0.30 -10.57
N LEU A 54 -10.40 0.31 -9.66
CA LEU A 54 -9.99 1.43 -8.82
C LEU A 54 -9.63 0.94 -7.41
N THR A 55 -8.64 1.60 -6.81
CA THR A 55 -8.30 1.48 -5.38
C THR A 55 -8.99 2.58 -4.57
N LEU A 56 -9.01 2.45 -3.24
CA LEU A 56 -9.49 3.54 -2.38
C LEU A 56 -8.65 4.82 -2.56
N TRP A 57 -7.37 4.69 -2.91
CA TRP A 57 -6.51 5.84 -3.19
C TRP A 57 -6.90 6.54 -4.49
N ASP A 58 -7.28 5.80 -5.52
CA ASP A 58 -7.77 6.40 -6.77
C ASP A 58 -9.09 7.14 -6.52
N ALA A 59 -9.95 6.62 -5.65
CA ALA A 59 -11.16 7.31 -5.22
C ALA A 59 -10.85 8.60 -4.44
N ILE A 60 -9.89 8.56 -3.50
CA ILE A 60 -9.46 9.75 -2.74
C ILE A 60 -8.88 10.80 -3.71
N ALA A 61 -7.98 10.40 -4.61
CA ALA A 61 -7.39 11.29 -5.61
C ALA A 61 -8.45 11.89 -6.55
N SER A 62 -9.41 11.08 -7.00
CA SER A 62 -10.56 11.57 -7.78
C SER A 62 -11.35 12.65 -7.04
N LEU A 63 -11.61 12.47 -5.74
CA LEU A 63 -12.33 13.47 -4.95
C LEU A 63 -11.51 14.77 -4.77
N GLU A 64 -10.18 14.67 -4.65
CA GLU A 64 -9.28 15.84 -4.61
C GLU A 64 -9.31 16.61 -5.94
N ASP A 65 -9.18 15.91 -7.07
CA ASP A 65 -9.18 16.50 -8.42
C ASP A 65 -10.50 17.18 -8.77
N LEU A 66 -11.62 16.63 -8.31
CA LEU A 66 -12.96 17.19 -8.54
C LEU A 66 -13.20 18.48 -7.73
N GLY A 67 -12.27 18.89 -6.87
CA GLY A 67 -12.37 20.13 -6.09
C GLY A 67 -13.59 20.15 -5.16
N VAL A 68 -14.05 18.97 -4.75
CA VAL A 68 -15.28 18.82 -3.99
C VAL A 68 -15.05 19.38 -2.59
N ALA A 69 -15.72 20.48 -2.26
CA ALA A 69 -15.48 21.25 -1.03
C ALA A 69 -15.80 20.46 0.25
N VAL A 70 -14.84 19.69 0.74
CA VAL A 70 -14.97 18.86 1.95
C VAL A 70 -13.59 18.53 2.55
N GLU A 71 -12.75 19.55 2.75
CA GLU A 71 -11.38 19.39 3.28
C GLU A 71 -11.32 18.58 4.60
N GLU A 72 -12.29 18.75 5.52
CA GLU A 72 -12.33 18.01 6.79
C GLU A 72 -12.70 16.53 6.62
N ASP A 73 -13.66 16.21 5.75
CA ASP A 73 -14.06 14.80 5.53
C ASP A 73 -13.02 14.07 4.67
N LEU A 74 -12.31 14.75 3.76
CA LEU A 74 -11.25 14.15 2.94
C LEU A 74 -10.02 13.78 3.76
N GLU A 75 -9.57 14.67 4.64
CA GLU A 75 -8.44 14.40 5.52
C GLU A 75 -8.79 13.30 6.54
N ALA A 76 -10.02 13.29 7.06
CA ALA A 76 -10.52 12.21 7.89
C ALA A 76 -10.63 10.87 7.13
N LEU A 77 -11.14 10.91 5.89
CA LEU A 77 -11.24 9.76 4.99
C LEU A 77 -9.86 9.19 4.69
N ARG A 78 -8.88 10.05 4.41
CA ARG A 78 -7.48 9.69 4.18
C ARG A 78 -6.88 9.02 5.41
N ARG A 79 -6.95 9.64 6.60
CA ARG A 79 -6.41 9.03 7.82
C ARG A 79 -7.06 7.69 8.13
N ALA A 80 -8.37 7.60 7.97
CA ALA A 80 -9.10 6.36 8.18
C ALA A 80 -8.72 5.30 7.15
N ALA A 81 -8.50 5.69 5.89
CA ALA A 81 -7.98 4.81 4.84
C ALA A 81 -6.56 4.34 5.13
N GLU A 82 -5.64 5.24 5.54
CA GLU A 82 -4.27 4.90 5.92
C GLU A 82 -4.24 3.91 7.08
N GLU A 83 -5.06 4.13 8.09
CA GLU A 83 -5.10 3.26 9.27
C GLU A 83 -5.76 1.91 8.96
N ALA A 84 -6.81 1.90 8.13
CA ALA A 84 -7.54 0.68 7.78
C ALA A 84 -6.78 -0.19 6.76
N LEU A 85 -6.09 0.43 5.79
CA LEU A 85 -5.36 -0.25 4.71
C LEU A 85 -3.88 -0.48 5.04
N ARG A 86 -3.45 -0.22 6.28
CA ARG A 86 -2.06 -0.43 6.70
C ARG A 86 -1.71 -1.90 6.69
N VAL A 87 -0.60 -2.22 6.04
CA VAL A 87 0.07 -3.53 6.14
C VAL A 87 1.47 -3.30 6.66
N VAL A 88 1.81 -3.92 7.78
CA VAL A 88 3.14 -3.82 8.37
C VAL A 88 3.95 -5.06 8.00
N LEU A 89 5.11 -4.83 7.41
CA LEU A 89 6.11 -5.86 7.11
C LEU A 89 7.25 -5.74 8.12
N GLU A 90 7.53 -6.80 8.87
CA GLU A 90 8.57 -6.81 9.90
C GLU A 90 9.44 -8.06 9.80
N LEU A 91 10.77 -7.91 9.84
CA LEU A 91 11.69 -9.04 9.85
C LEU A 91 12.01 -9.44 11.30
N ARG A 92 11.60 -10.65 11.70
CA ARG A 92 11.86 -11.20 13.04
C ARG A 92 12.25 -12.66 12.94
N GLY A 93 13.36 -13.04 13.56
CA GLY A 93 13.80 -14.44 13.62
C GLY A 93 13.94 -15.11 12.24
N GLY A 94 14.33 -14.35 11.21
CA GLY A 94 14.47 -14.85 9.84
C GLY A 94 13.15 -14.98 9.05
N TRP A 95 12.04 -14.47 9.58
CA TRP A 95 10.74 -14.46 8.90
C TRP A 95 10.24 -13.03 8.70
N VAL A 96 9.55 -12.80 7.59
CA VAL A 96 8.80 -11.57 7.35
C VAL A 96 7.39 -11.79 7.88
N TYR A 97 7.07 -11.11 8.97
CA TYR A 97 5.73 -11.05 9.53
C TYR A 97 4.93 -9.96 8.84
N ILE A 98 3.70 -10.30 8.46
CA ILE A 98 2.77 -9.46 7.73
C ILE A 98 1.53 -9.30 8.59
N SER A 99 1.37 -8.12 9.18
CA SER A 99 0.23 -7.79 10.03
C SER A 99 -0.61 -6.68 9.40
N SER A 100 -1.93 -6.79 9.53
CA SER A 100 -2.85 -5.80 9.00
C SER A 100 -4.19 -5.84 9.73
N ARG A 101 -4.93 -4.74 9.66
CA ARG A 101 -6.34 -4.68 10.07
C ARG A 101 -7.28 -5.16 8.97
N VAL A 102 -6.82 -5.20 7.71
CA VAL A 102 -7.59 -5.82 6.63
C VAL A 102 -7.38 -7.32 6.59
N MET A 103 -8.41 -8.02 6.13
CA MET A 103 -8.32 -9.45 5.89
C MET A 103 -7.42 -9.71 4.67
N LEU A 104 -6.18 -10.12 4.91
CA LEU A 104 -5.20 -10.33 3.84
C LEU A 104 -5.42 -11.62 3.05
N LYS A 105 -6.20 -12.57 3.57
CA LYS A 105 -6.38 -13.89 2.93
C LYS A 105 -6.82 -13.80 1.46
N PRO A 106 -7.87 -13.05 1.09
CA PRO A 106 -8.29 -12.97 -0.31
C PRO A 106 -7.23 -12.31 -1.20
N ILE A 107 -6.56 -11.27 -0.68
CA ILE A 107 -5.49 -10.57 -1.41
C ILE A 107 -4.32 -11.52 -1.69
N LEU A 108 -3.91 -12.31 -0.69
CA LEU A 108 -2.85 -13.30 -0.84
C LEU A 108 -3.26 -14.39 -1.85
N GLU A 109 -4.49 -14.90 -1.78
CA GLU A 109 -5.00 -15.92 -2.71
C GLU A 109 -5.07 -15.42 -4.16
N GLU A 110 -5.56 -14.20 -4.38
CA GLU A 110 -5.58 -13.56 -5.70
C GLU A 110 -4.18 -13.34 -6.29
N GLU A 111 -3.18 -13.16 -5.42
CA GLU A 111 -1.76 -13.00 -5.79
C GLU A 111 -1.02 -14.35 -5.96
N GLY A 112 -1.75 -15.47 -5.81
CA GLY A 112 -1.19 -16.81 -5.86
C GLY A 112 -0.21 -17.09 -4.71
N LEU A 113 -0.41 -16.45 -3.56
CA LEU A 113 0.42 -16.55 -2.37
C LEU A 113 -0.30 -17.36 -1.30
N SER A 114 0.27 -18.51 -0.94
CA SER A 114 -0.19 -19.29 0.22
C SER A 114 0.82 -19.13 1.36
N LEU A 115 0.44 -18.36 2.38
CA LEU A 115 1.28 -18.09 3.54
C LEU A 115 0.68 -18.71 4.80
N PRO A 116 1.50 -19.34 5.66
CA PRO A 116 1.04 -19.78 6.96
C PRO A 116 0.64 -18.58 7.83
N TYR A 117 -0.47 -18.72 8.54
CA TYR A 117 -0.93 -17.76 9.53
C TYR A 117 -0.46 -18.16 10.93
N ASP A 118 0.27 -17.28 11.58
CA ASP A 118 0.70 -17.41 12.97
C ASP A 118 -0.38 -16.81 13.88
N ARG A 119 -1.07 -17.67 14.63
CA ARG A 119 -2.19 -17.26 15.49
C ARG A 119 -1.73 -16.46 16.72
N GLU A 120 -0.53 -16.74 17.22
CA GLU A 120 0.03 -16.07 18.39
C GLU A 120 0.47 -14.65 18.01
N ALA A 121 1.20 -14.53 16.90
CA ALA A 121 1.60 -13.23 16.34
C ALA A 121 0.46 -12.47 15.65
N ARG A 122 -0.69 -13.13 15.41
CA ARG A 122 -1.83 -12.60 14.63
C ARG A 122 -1.41 -12.03 13.28
N ALA A 123 -0.55 -12.75 12.59
CA ALA A 123 0.10 -12.30 11.37
C ALA A 123 0.38 -13.46 10.42
N TYR A 124 0.46 -13.17 9.13
CA TYR A 124 1.05 -14.12 8.19
C TYR A 124 2.57 -14.08 8.33
N ARG A 125 3.23 -15.19 8.05
CA ARG A 125 4.69 -15.25 7.99
C ARG A 125 5.15 -15.76 6.63
N ALA A 126 6.20 -15.16 6.11
CA ALA A 126 6.80 -15.55 4.83
C ALA A 126 8.34 -15.60 4.94
N PRO A 127 9.00 -16.44 4.15
CA PRO A 127 10.45 -16.40 4.02
C PRO A 127 10.91 -15.02 3.47
N PRO A 128 12.11 -14.51 3.87
CA PRO A 128 12.58 -13.18 3.45
C PRO A 128 12.70 -13.00 1.94
N ILE A 129 12.95 -14.07 1.18
CA ILE A 129 12.98 -14.04 -0.28
C ILE A 129 11.65 -13.58 -0.90
N MET A 130 10.53 -13.71 -0.19
CA MET A 130 9.22 -13.27 -0.65
C MET A 130 8.94 -11.79 -0.41
N TYR A 131 9.76 -11.10 0.39
CA TYR A 131 9.54 -9.69 0.75
C TYR A 131 9.29 -8.77 -0.46
N PRO A 132 10.10 -8.80 -1.55
CA PRO A 132 9.89 -7.91 -2.68
C PRO A 132 8.53 -8.16 -3.35
N ARG A 133 8.17 -9.44 -3.55
CA ARG A 133 6.90 -9.83 -4.14
C ARG A 133 5.70 -9.43 -3.28
N LEU A 134 5.81 -9.59 -1.95
CA LEU A 134 4.76 -9.19 -1.01
C LEU A 134 4.55 -7.69 -1.02
N ARG A 135 5.64 -6.93 -0.97
CA ARG A 135 5.60 -5.47 -1.00
C ARG A 135 4.95 -4.97 -2.28
N GLU A 136 5.41 -5.45 -3.45
CA GLU A 136 4.85 -5.07 -4.75
C GLU A 136 3.36 -5.47 -4.86
N ALA A 137 2.97 -6.64 -4.37
CA ALA A 137 1.57 -7.09 -4.36
C ALA A 137 0.68 -6.17 -3.51
N PHE A 138 1.11 -5.80 -2.30
CA PHE A 138 0.34 -4.93 -1.42
C PHE A 138 0.27 -3.49 -1.95
N GLU A 139 1.38 -2.94 -2.44
CA GLU A 139 1.42 -1.60 -3.05
C GLU A 139 0.49 -1.51 -4.27
N ARG A 140 0.51 -2.52 -5.17
CA ARG A 140 -0.37 -2.57 -6.35
C ARG A 140 -1.86 -2.63 -5.99
N ARG A 141 -2.21 -3.16 -4.82
CA ARG A 141 -3.60 -3.22 -4.33
C ARG A 141 -4.01 -1.97 -3.54
N GLY A 142 -3.15 -0.94 -3.52
CA GLY A 142 -3.41 0.29 -2.80
C GLY A 142 -3.32 0.12 -1.27
N LEU A 143 -2.63 -0.91 -0.78
CA LEU A 143 -2.38 -1.04 0.65
C LEU A 143 -1.22 -0.15 1.05
N LYS A 144 -1.33 0.50 2.20
CA LYS A 144 -0.24 1.32 2.74
C LYS A 144 0.76 0.41 3.42
N VAL A 145 1.83 0.06 2.70
CA VAL A 145 2.92 -0.76 3.26
C VAL A 145 3.77 0.09 4.20
N GLU A 146 3.76 -0.26 5.48
CA GLU A 146 4.75 0.19 6.44
C GLU A 146 5.88 -0.84 6.50
N ASP A 147 7.02 -0.45 5.93
CA ASP A 147 8.20 -1.29 5.88
C ASP A 147 9.06 -1.12 7.13
N ARG A 148 9.09 -2.16 7.97
CA ARG A 148 9.97 -2.30 9.13
C ARG A 148 11.01 -3.40 8.95
N VAL A 149 11.13 -3.96 7.74
CA VAL A 149 12.17 -4.94 7.39
C VAL A 149 13.53 -4.26 7.37
N PHE A 150 13.59 -3.04 6.82
CA PHE A 150 14.78 -2.18 6.83
C PHE A 150 14.44 -0.83 7.46
N PRO A 151 14.36 -0.71 8.80
CA PRO A 151 13.91 0.50 9.46
C PRO A 151 14.80 1.70 9.06
N PRO A 152 14.26 2.92 8.91
CA PRO A 152 15.02 4.09 8.44
C PRO A 152 16.29 4.40 9.25
N SER A 153 16.32 4.04 10.53
CA SER A 153 17.47 4.15 11.43
C SER A 153 18.63 3.18 11.12
N SER A 154 18.39 2.14 10.30
CA SER A 154 19.45 1.24 9.80
C SER A 154 20.38 1.89 8.76
N ARG A 155 20.09 3.12 8.33
CA ARG A 155 20.80 3.79 7.22
C ARG A 155 22.11 4.46 7.60
N SER A 156 22.35 4.73 8.88
CA SER A 156 23.64 5.26 9.32
C SER A 156 24.47 4.13 9.92
N LEU A 157 25.49 3.70 9.17
CA LEU A 157 26.61 3.00 9.78
C LEU A 157 27.14 3.85 10.95
N PRO A 158 27.58 3.26 12.07
CA PRO A 158 28.11 3.99 13.22
C PRO A 158 29.24 4.97 12.84
N ARG A 159 29.89 4.72 11.69
CA ARG A 159 30.86 5.60 11.06
C ARG A 159 30.63 5.64 9.55
N PRO A 160 30.86 6.79 8.90
CA PRO A 160 30.83 6.86 7.45
C PRO A 160 31.91 5.94 6.85
N VAL A 161 31.50 4.99 6.02
CA VAL A 161 32.43 4.17 5.24
C VAL A 161 32.80 4.95 3.99
N ARG A 162 34.09 5.23 3.81
CA ARG A 162 34.63 5.78 2.57
C ARG A 162 35.46 4.72 1.88
N PHE A 163 35.15 4.46 0.62
CA PHE A 163 35.99 3.64 -0.23
C PHE A 163 37.24 4.44 -0.61
N THR A 164 38.42 3.95 -0.27
CA THR A 164 39.71 4.60 -0.55
C THR A 164 40.49 3.94 -1.71
N GLY A 165 39.95 2.86 -2.27
CA GLY A 165 40.57 2.12 -3.37
C GLY A 165 40.23 2.68 -4.75
N LYS A 166 40.77 2.01 -5.78
CA LYS A 166 40.27 2.09 -7.16
C LYS A 166 39.62 0.76 -7.52
N LEU A 167 38.49 0.81 -8.18
CA LEU A 167 37.86 -0.39 -8.73
C LEU A 167 38.68 -0.89 -9.92
N ARG A 168 38.79 -2.21 -10.08
CA ARG A 168 39.28 -2.81 -11.31
C ARG A 168 38.18 -2.75 -12.37
N ASP A 169 38.55 -2.78 -13.65
CA ASP A 169 37.60 -2.64 -14.78
C ASP A 169 36.38 -3.56 -14.66
N TYR A 170 36.59 -4.85 -14.34
CA TYR A 170 35.49 -5.80 -14.16
C TYR A 170 34.58 -5.50 -12.96
N GLN A 171 35.10 -4.84 -11.92
CA GLN A 171 34.31 -4.43 -10.75
C GLN A 171 33.44 -3.22 -11.07
N GLU A 172 33.95 -2.27 -11.88
CA GLU A 172 33.18 -1.14 -12.38
C GLU A 172 32.06 -1.62 -13.30
N GLU A 173 32.38 -2.48 -14.27
CA GLU A 173 31.40 -3.07 -15.18
C GLU A 173 30.29 -3.82 -14.44
N ALA A 174 30.67 -4.65 -13.46
CA ALA A 174 29.71 -5.37 -12.62
C ALA A 174 28.79 -4.44 -11.83
N LEU A 175 29.33 -3.37 -11.24
CA LEU A 175 28.55 -2.39 -10.48
C LEU A 175 27.60 -1.58 -11.38
N GLU A 176 28.09 -1.18 -12.56
CA GLU A 176 27.33 -0.47 -13.59
C GLU A 176 26.15 -1.35 -14.07
N ALA A 177 26.40 -2.62 -14.36
CA ALA A 177 25.37 -3.58 -14.77
C ALA A 177 24.31 -3.77 -13.68
N TRP A 178 24.74 -3.93 -12.42
CA TRP A 178 23.83 -4.08 -11.29
C TRP A 178 22.99 -2.82 -11.04
N ARG A 179 23.57 -1.62 -11.20
CA ARG A 179 22.83 -0.35 -11.14
C ARG A 179 21.80 -0.23 -12.26
N LYS A 180 22.17 -0.59 -13.49
CA LYS A 180 21.25 -0.62 -14.64
C LYS A 180 20.10 -1.61 -14.43
N ALA A 181 20.34 -2.70 -13.70
CA ALA A 181 19.31 -3.65 -13.27
C ALA A 181 18.49 -3.19 -12.04
N GLY A 182 18.63 -1.93 -11.60
CA GLY A 182 17.89 -1.38 -10.47
C GLY A 182 18.36 -1.87 -9.11
N GLY A 183 19.63 -2.30 -8.99
CA GLY A 183 20.19 -2.82 -7.74
C GLY A 183 19.67 -4.21 -7.37
N ARG A 184 19.23 -4.99 -8.35
CA ARG A 184 18.69 -6.36 -8.16
C ARG A 184 19.56 -7.36 -8.91
N GLY A 185 19.74 -8.56 -8.35
CA GLY A 185 20.54 -9.64 -8.95
C GLY A 185 21.80 -10.01 -8.17
N VAL A 186 22.54 -11.00 -8.66
CA VAL A 186 23.77 -11.53 -8.05
C VAL A 186 24.97 -11.08 -8.88
N ILE A 187 25.92 -10.41 -8.25
CA ILE A 187 27.23 -10.14 -8.86
C ILE A 187 28.13 -11.35 -8.57
N VAL A 188 28.57 -12.05 -9.62
CA VAL A 188 29.53 -13.14 -9.52
C VAL A 188 30.90 -12.60 -9.87
N LEU A 189 31.78 -12.48 -8.87
CA LEU A 189 33.17 -12.10 -9.06
C LEU A 189 34.08 -13.34 -8.95
N PRO A 190 35.20 -13.37 -9.67
CA PRO A 190 36.23 -14.36 -9.42
C PRO A 190 36.75 -14.23 -7.98
N THR A 191 37.27 -15.31 -7.43
CA THR A 191 37.92 -15.31 -6.12
C THR A 191 39.29 -14.62 -6.23
N GLY A 192 39.33 -13.27 -6.27
CA GLY A 192 40.57 -12.46 -6.21
C GLY A 192 40.64 -11.27 -7.15
#